data_AF-A0A6A4W3K4-F1
#
_entry.id   AF-A0A6A4W3K4-F1
#
_cell.length_a   1.000
_cell.length_b   1.000
_cell.length_c   1.000
_cell.angle_alpha   90.00
_cell.angle_beta   90.00
_cell.angle_gamma   90.00
#
_symmetry.space_group_name_H-M   'P 1'
#
loop_
_entity.id
_entity.type
_entity.pdbx_description
1 polymer ?
#
loop_
_entity_poly.entity_id
_entity_poly.type
_entity_poly.pdbx_seq_one_letter_code
_entity_poly.pdbx_strand_id
1 'polypeptide(L)'
;MSGQVDFSCLAPPLRPQKAPEMPVLMRLRADPQLRALLQHPVLTALLYLKYDRARWFHYCNVLLFLAFTVLLTVYVFGLDGRAALGGWATGGALRAALTAGLALLTARELLQMLITGPLYLLSAENWAELAVLALGYPLLWAPLTLPTARHLSAWVMVAAWLEVAMNVGRTPALAPYKTMMESIALSFGRLIFLYFGLVMAFAIAFYLVFDGVSSFATFGVSMPKVIAMATGEFDYGDLSEAMVVDEASGVRAGHVLSGGLLFICFLFLIFIVLMNLLTSLAVDDTQAISRQAAVMAADNRIVLLGYLENFLLLSYLPSSLKRPGGPLRAAGQGACSGLKERVRRRVLLFHTALSSGRYRFLPNGPERPLACRDVAHACGKRQCGSAASLCARWLTLDGCVGERRQQLSELPAATRQQLLDLVLKPQSLEEQLERLQADVGRLSAQLSDLLQRPAGDRGAGQRAPSGGRASP
;
A
#
# COMPACT_ATOMS: atom_id res chain seq x y z
N MET A 1 22.20 17.03 18.47
CA MET A 1 21.91 15.91 19.38
C MET A 1 21.93 14.62 18.58
N SER A 2 22.85 13.69 18.85
CA SER A 2 22.85 12.35 18.24
C SER A 2 21.96 11.41 19.06
N GLY A 3 20.90 10.87 18.47
CA GLY A 3 20.04 9.87 19.11
C GLY A 3 20.60 8.45 18.95
N GLN A 4 20.57 7.64 20.01
CA GLN A 4 20.96 6.23 19.96
C GLN A 4 19.76 5.36 20.31
N VAL A 5 19.44 4.38 19.46
CA VAL A 5 18.35 3.42 19.67
C VAL A 5 18.93 2.02 19.85
N ASP A 6 18.47 1.31 20.87
CA ASP A 6 18.89 -0.06 21.19
C ASP A 6 17.85 -1.06 20.69
N PHE A 7 18.31 -2.04 19.90
CA PHE A 7 17.52 -3.11 19.29
C PHE A 7 17.89 -4.49 19.84
N SER A 8 18.73 -4.56 20.88
CA SER A 8 19.19 -5.81 21.48
C SER A 8 18.05 -6.73 21.96
N CYS A 9 16.91 -6.16 22.35
CA CYS A 9 15.70 -6.91 22.72
C CYS A 9 15.02 -7.64 21.54
N LEU A 10 15.29 -7.24 20.30
CA LEU A 10 14.73 -7.84 19.08
C LEU A 10 15.74 -8.78 18.37
N ALA A 11 16.95 -8.90 18.91
CA ALA A 11 17.96 -9.78 18.37
C ALA A 11 17.59 -11.26 18.66
N PRO A 12 17.69 -12.17 17.68
CA PRO A 12 17.37 -13.58 17.90
C PRO A 12 18.27 -14.18 19.00
N PRO A 13 17.70 -14.89 19.99
CA PRO A 13 18.42 -15.33 21.20
C PRO A 13 19.45 -16.45 20.94
N LEU A 14 19.35 -17.14 19.80
CA LEU A 14 20.22 -18.25 19.45
C LEU A 14 21.29 -17.79 18.44
N ARG A 15 22.56 -17.90 18.84
CA ARG A 15 23.69 -18.05 17.90
C ARG A 15 23.46 -19.37 17.13
N PRO A 16 22.73 -19.32 16.02
CA PRO A 16 23.44 -19.13 14.77
C PRO A 16 23.08 -17.77 14.17
N GLN A 17 24.11 -17.01 13.79
CA GLN A 17 24.10 -15.70 13.11
C GLN A 17 23.40 -15.70 11.72
N LYS A 18 22.49 -16.65 11.49
CA LYS A 18 22.04 -17.12 10.19
C LYS A 18 20.52 -17.28 10.13
N ALA A 19 19.79 -16.99 11.20
CA ALA A 19 18.34 -17.10 11.28
C ALA A 19 17.63 -15.91 10.59
N PRO A 20 16.45 -16.15 9.99
CA PRO A 20 15.59 -15.07 9.49
C PRO A 20 15.11 -14.19 10.66
N GLU A 21 15.01 -12.88 10.44
CA GLU A 21 14.70 -11.88 11.49
C GLU A 21 13.20 -11.52 11.52
N MET A 22 12.48 -11.74 10.40
CA MET A 22 11.05 -11.45 10.28
C MET A 22 10.09 -12.38 11.05
N PRO A 23 10.42 -13.65 11.43
CA PRO A 23 9.48 -14.52 12.13
C PRO A 23 8.98 -13.98 13.48
N VAL A 24 9.81 -13.22 14.21
CA VAL A 24 9.40 -12.59 15.48
C VAL A 24 8.34 -11.52 15.22
N LEU A 25 8.55 -10.69 14.20
CA LEU A 25 7.61 -9.64 13.79
C LEU A 25 6.33 -10.23 13.21
N MET A 26 6.41 -11.35 12.49
CA MET A 26 5.25 -12.09 12.00
C MET A 26 4.40 -12.68 13.12
N ARG A 27 5.02 -13.13 14.23
CA ARG A 27 4.28 -13.58 15.43
C ARG A 27 3.62 -12.42 16.18
N LEU A 28 4.33 -11.30 16.34
CA LEU A 28 3.76 -10.07 16.92
C LEU A 28 2.55 -9.57 16.11
N ARG A 29 2.63 -9.67 14.78
CA ARG A 29 1.53 -9.36 13.87
C ARG A 29 0.32 -10.27 14.04
N ALA A 30 0.55 -11.58 14.25
CA ALA A 30 -0.51 -12.57 14.33
C ALA A 30 -1.41 -12.39 15.56
N ASP A 31 -0.91 -11.72 16.59
CA ASP A 31 -1.66 -11.44 17.81
C ASP A 31 -2.35 -10.05 17.72
N PRO A 32 -3.69 -9.98 17.78
CA PRO A 32 -4.42 -8.72 17.67
C PRO A 32 -4.14 -7.75 18.82
N GLN A 33 -3.79 -8.23 20.03
CA GLN A 33 -3.48 -7.36 21.17
C GLN A 33 -2.10 -6.71 21.02
N LEU A 34 -1.15 -7.42 20.40
CA LEU A 34 0.22 -6.94 20.20
C LEU A 34 0.37 -6.11 18.92
N ARG A 35 -0.63 -6.10 18.03
CA ARG A 35 -0.57 -5.35 16.76
C ARG A 35 -0.41 -3.84 16.96
N ALA A 36 -0.93 -3.29 18.06
CA ALA A 36 -0.73 -1.89 18.43
C ALA A 36 0.75 -1.54 18.71
N LEU A 37 1.55 -2.52 19.19
CA LEU A 37 2.99 -2.32 19.42
C LEU A 37 3.78 -2.10 18.13
N LEU A 38 3.24 -2.46 16.96
CA LEU A 38 3.90 -2.20 15.66
C LEU A 38 4.12 -0.70 15.41
N GLN A 39 3.32 0.17 16.04
CA GLN A 39 3.50 1.62 16.00
C GLN A 39 4.67 2.12 16.87
N HIS A 40 5.26 1.26 17.71
CA HIS A 40 6.37 1.65 18.56
C HIS A 40 7.55 2.15 17.71
N PRO A 41 8.17 3.30 18.03
CA PRO A 41 9.18 3.93 17.19
C PRO A 41 10.40 3.03 16.92
N VAL A 42 10.73 2.12 17.84
CA VAL A 42 11.81 1.13 17.65
C VAL A 42 11.46 0.13 16.56
N LEU A 43 10.25 -0.42 16.54
CA LEU A 43 9.82 -1.38 15.53
C LEU A 43 9.66 -0.71 14.16
N THR A 44 9.10 0.50 14.14
CA THR A 44 8.98 1.29 12.92
C THR A 44 10.35 1.65 12.33
N ALA A 45 11.33 2.03 13.17
CA ALA A 45 12.69 2.31 12.73
C ALA A 45 13.40 1.05 12.20
N LEU A 46 13.24 -0.10 12.85
CA LEU A 46 13.78 -1.38 12.35
C LEU A 46 13.22 -1.73 10.97
N LEU A 47 11.89 -1.62 10.81
CA LEU A 47 11.20 -1.88 9.54
C LEU A 47 11.65 -0.93 8.44
N TYR A 48 11.83 0.35 8.76
CA TYR A 48 12.32 1.35 7.81
C TYR A 48 13.73 1.02 7.31
N LEU A 49 14.65 0.73 8.24
CA LEU A 49 16.03 0.37 7.90
C LEU A 49 16.10 -0.92 7.06
N LYS A 50 15.21 -1.89 7.33
CA LYS A 50 15.16 -3.15 6.57
C LYS A 50 14.57 -2.95 5.19
N TYR A 51 13.49 -2.19 5.12
CA TYR A 51 12.85 -1.85 3.85
C TYR A 51 13.79 -1.06 2.94
N ASP A 52 14.54 -0.08 3.45
CA ASP A 52 15.47 0.72 2.64
C ASP A 52 16.52 -0.14 1.91
N ARG A 53 16.96 -1.25 2.53
CA ARG A 53 17.88 -2.20 1.90
C ARG A 53 17.19 -3.17 0.95
N ALA A 54 15.98 -3.60 1.26
CA ALA A 54 15.25 -4.60 0.49
C ALA A 54 14.44 -4.02 -0.68
N ARG A 55 14.10 -2.72 -0.65
CA ARG A 55 13.21 -2.06 -1.62
C ARG A 55 13.67 -2.18 -3.06
N TRP A 56 14.99 -2.20 -3.31
CA TRP A 56 15.54 -2.34 -4.65
C TRP A 56 15.10 -3.65 -5.33
N PHE A 57 15.05 -4.77 -4.59
CA PHE A 57 14.58 -6.04 -5.16
C PHE A 57 13.12 -5.98 -5.59
N HIS A 58 12.28 -5.35 -4.77
CA HIS A 58 10.88 -5.14 -5.09
C HIS A 58 10.71 -4.25 -6.33
N TYR A 59 11.40 -3.09 -6.39
CA TYR A 59 11.34 -2.21 -7.55
C TYR A 59 11.87 -2.84 -8.84
N CYS A 60 12.94 -3.65 -8.77
CA CYS A 60 13.41 -4.42 -9.91
C CYS A 60 12.36 -5.40 -10.43
N ASN A 61 11.64 -6.08 -9.52
CA ASN A 61 10.57 -7.00 -9.92
C ASN A 61 9.42 -6.26 -10.61
N VAL A 62 8.97 -5.14 -10.03
CA VAL A 62 7.94 -4.28 -10.63
C VAL A 62 8.37 -3.77 -11.99
N LEU A 63 9.61 -3.29 -12.12
CA LEU A 63 10.15 -2.79 -13.39
C LEU A 63 10.25 -3.89 -14.45
N LEU A 64 10.70 -5.09 -14.07
CA LEU A 64 10.81 -6.23 -14.99
C LEU A 64 9.43 -6.66 -15.50
N PHE A 65 8.44 -6.74 -14.60
CA PHE A 65 7.06 -7.06 -14.98
C PHE A 65 6.45 -5.96 -15.85
N LEU A 66 6.65 -4.69 -15.50
CA LEU A 66 6.19 -3.55 -16.31
C LEU A 66 6.82 -3.57 -17.72
N ALA A 67 8.13 -3.83 -17.83
CA ALA A 67 8.80 -3.95 -19.12
C ALA A 67 8.22 -5.09 -19.96
N PHE A 68 7.94 -6.25 -19.35
CA PHE A 68 7.24 -7.35 -20.00
C PHE A 68 5.84 -6.93 -20.51
N THR A 69 5.05 -6.26 -19.67
CA THR A 69 3.69 -5.80 -20.04
C THR A 69 3.72 -4.76 -21.16
N VAL A 70 4.70 -3.86 -21.17
CA VAL A 70 4.90 -2.90 -22.26
C VAL A 70 5.26 -3.62 -23.56
N LEU A 71 6.19 -4.59 -23.53
CA LEU A 71 6.52 -5.41 -24.70
C LEU A 71 5.30 -6.20 -25.21
N LEU A 72 4.49 -6.71 -24.30
CA LEU A 72 3.26 -7.44 -24.63
C LEU A 72 2.25 -6.50 -25.29
N THR A 73 2.14 -5.27 -24.80
CA THR A 73 1.30 -4.21 -25.38
C THR A 73 1.74 -3.90 -26.81
N VAL A 74 3.04 -3.70 -27.04
CA VAL A 74 3.61 -3.48 -28.38
C VAL A 74 3.32 -4.66 -29.31
N TYR A 75 3.47 -5.90 -28.83
CA TYR A 75 3.17 -7.10 -29.61
C TYR A 75 1.68 -7.20 -30.00
N VAL A 76 0.77 -6.96 -29.06
CA VAL A 76 -0.68 -7.02 -29.30
C VAL A 76 -1.12 -5.95 -30.32
N PHE A 77 -0.65 -4.71 -30.18
CA PHE A 77 -0.92 -3.67 -31.19
C PHE A 77 -0.31 -4.00 -32.57
N GLY A 78 0.82 -4.71 -32.60
CA GLY A 78 1.44 -5.23 -33.82
C GLY A 78 0.59 -6.31 -34.52
N LEU A 79 -0.12 -7.16 -33.76
CA LEU A 79 -1.01 -8.19 -34.31
C LEU A 79 -2.18 -7.61 -35.10
N ASP A 80 -2.69 -6.43 -34.69
CA ASP A 80 -3.79 -5.74 -35.38
C ASP A 80 -3.35 -4.90 -36.59
N GLY A 81 -2.05 -4.92 -36.93
CA GLY A 81 -1.55 -4.40 -38.22
C GLY A 81 -1.52 -2.87 -38.35
N ARG A 82 -1.60 -2.11 -37.25
CA ARG A 82 -1.56 -0.62 -37.26
C ARG A 82 -0.22 0.01 -36.91
N ALA A 83 0.82 -0.77 -36.59
CA ALA A 83 2.16 -0.24 -36.30
C ALA A 83 3.19 -0.78 -37.29
N ALA A 84 3.70 0.14 -38.11
CA ALA A 84 4.78 0.00 -39.07
C ALA A 84 6.17 -0.19 -38.42
N LEU A 85 6.32 -1.12 -37.47
CA LEU A 85 7.64 -1.54 -36.98
C LEU A 85 8.08 -2.77 -37.75
N GLY A 86 8.83 -2.51 -38.82
CA GLY A 86 9.05 -3.41 -39.95
C GLY A 86 9.62 -4.79 -39.64
N GLY A 87 9.28 -5.73 -40.52
CA GLY A 87 9.98 -7.00 -40.73
C GLY A 87 9.56 -8.16 -39.81
N TRP A 88 9.34 -9.32 -40.42
CA TRP A 88 9.24 -10.64 -39.77
C TRP A 88 10.36 -10.92 -38.75
N ALA A 89 11.54 -10.31 -38.93
CA ALA A 89 12.67 -10.38 -38.00
C ALA A 89 12.43 -9.64 -36.66
N THR A 90 11.75 -8.48 -36.66
CA THR A 90 11.44 -7.75 -35.42
C THR A 90 10.31 -8.42 -34.65
N GLY A 91 9.33 -9.01 -35.35
CA GLY A 91 8.28 -9.84 -34.76
C GLY A 91 8.84 -11.10 -34.10
N GLY A 92 9.79 -11.77 -34.75
CA GLY A 92 10.46 -12.95 -34.20
C GLY A 92 11.28 -12.65 -32.94
N ALA A 93 12.07 -11.57 -32.95
CA ALA A 93 12.86 -11.14 -31.80
C ALA A 93 11.98 -10.70 -30.61
N LEU A 94 10.90 -9.94 -30.87
CA LEU A 94 9.94 -9.53 -29.85
C LEU A 94 9.22 -10.74 -29.24
N ARG A 95 8.78 -11.69 -30.07
CA ARG A 95 8.18 -12.94 -29.63
C ARG A 95 9.16 -13.74 -28.77
N ALA A 96 10.42 -13.86 -29.19
CA ALA A 96 11.46 -14.52 -28.40
C ALA A 96 11.66 -13.82 -27.03
N ALA A 97 11.74 -12.49 -27.00
CA ALA A 97 11.87 -11.72 -25.76
C ALA A 97 10.67 -11.93 -24.82
N LEU A 98 9.44 -11.92 -25.35
CA LEU A 98 8.22 -12.19 -24.57
C LEU A 98 8.17 -13.61 -24.03
N THR A 99 8.61 -14.59 -24.82
CA THR A 99 8.66 -15.98 -24.37
C THR A 99 9.71 -16.20 -23.28
N ALA A 100 10.87 -15.52 -23.37
CA ALA A 100 11.86 -15.49 -22.30
C ALA A 100 11.30 -14.82 -21.02
N GLY A 101 10.55 -13.72 -21.18
CA GLY A 101 9.83 -13.06 -20.09
C GLY A 101 8.82 -13.99 -19.40
N LEU A 102 7.94 -14.66 -20.16
CA LEU A 102 7.00 -15.65 -19.61
C LEU A 102 7.70 -16.83 -18.94
N ALA A 103 8.81 -17.31 -19.50
CA ALA A 103 9.59 -18.38 -18.89
C ALA A 103 10.18 -17.94 -17.54
N LEU A 104 10.67 -16.70 -17.44
CA LEU A 104 11.15 -16.13 -16.17
C LEU A 104 10.01 -15.98 -15.16
N LEU A 105 8.84 -15.50 -15.57
CA LEU A 105 7.66 -15.40 -14.71
C LEU A 105 7.20 -16.78 -14.23
N THR A 106 7.17 -17.78 -15.12
CA THR A 106 6.87 -19.17 -14.78
C THR A 106 7.87 -19.73 -13.77
N ALA A 107 9.17 -19.48 -13.95
CA ALA A 107 10.18 -19.92 -13.01
C ALA A 107 10.02 -19.25 -11.63
N ARG A 108 9.70 -17.95 -11.61
CA ARG A 108 9.36 -17.22 -10.37
C ARG A 108 8.14 -17.83 -9.71
N GLU A 109 7.10 -18.13 -10.47
CA GLU A 109 5.83 -18.64 -9.98
C GLU A 109 5.95 -20.05 -9.40
N LEU A 110 6.65 -20.93 -10.11
CA LEU A 110 6.98 -22.26 -9.61
C LEU A 110 7.76 -22.19 -8.29
N LEU A 111 8.71 -21.25 -8.17
CA LEU A 111 9.45 -21.07 -6.92
C LEU A 111 8.54 -20.57 -5.79
N GLN A 112 7.63 -19.64 -6.06
CA GLN A 112 6.65 -19.12 -5.11
C GLN A 112 5.67 -20.21 -4.63
N MET A 113 5.16 -21.02 -5.55
CA MET A 113 4.31 -22.18 -5.28
C MET A 113 5.03 -23.24 -4.45
N LEU A 114 6.30 -23.54 -4.75
CA LEU A 114 7.11 -24.50 -3.99
C LEU A 114 7.40 -24.04 -2.55
N ILE A 115 7.57 -22.74 -2.32
CA ILE A 115 7.85 -22.18 -1.00
C ILE A 115 6.57 -22.06 -0.16
N THR A 116 5.45 -21.68 -0.78
CA THR A 116 4.19 -21.35 -0.06
C THR A 116 3.24 -22.55 0.05
N GLY A 117 3.34 -23.52 -0.84
CA GLY A 117 2.52 -24.74 -0.81
C GLY A 117 1.03 -24.48 -1.11
N PRO A 118 0.09 -25.20 -0.47
CA PRO A 118 -1.33 -25.13 -0.82
C PRO A 118 -2.00 -23.80 -0.49
N LEU A 119 -1.44 -22.99 0.43
CA LEU A 119 -1.93 -21.64 0.71
C LEU A 119 -1.80 -20.70 -0.50
N TYR A 120 -0.97 -21.06 -1.49
CA TYR A 120 -0.84 -20.35 -2.75
C TYR A 120 -2.17 -20.21 -3.51
N LEU A 121 -3.00 -21.27 -3.52
CA LEU A 121 -4.23 -21.31 -4.32
C LEU A 121 -5.35 -20.42 -3.76
N LEU A 122 -5.22 -19.94 -2.53
CA LEU A 122 -6.26 -19.16 -1.86
C LEU A 122 -6.13 -17.64 -2.07
N SER A 123 -5.00 -17.15 -2.58
CA SER A 123 -4.78 -15.71 -2.77
C SER A 123 -5.10 -15.26 -4.20
N ALA A 124 -5.92 -14.22 -4.33
CA ALA A 124 -6.37 -13.67 -5.61
C ALA A 124 -5.22 -13.12 -6.50
N GLU A 125 -4.14 -12.61 -5.89
CA GLU A 125 -2.95 -12.14 -6.61
C GLU A 125 -2.32 -13.23 -7.50
N ASN A 126 -2.20 -14.42 -6.93
CA ASN A 126 -1.64 -15.58 -7.61
C ASN A 126 -2.51 -16.05 -8.78
N TRP A 127 -3.82 -15.83 -8.71
CA TRP A 127 -4.74 -16.12 -9.80
C TRP A 127 -4.58 -15.13 -10.96
N ALA A 128 -4.27 -13.86 -10.69
CA ALA A 128 -3.97 -12.88 -11.74
C ALA A 128 -2.64 -13.21 -12.45
N GLU A 129 -1.58 -13.55 -11.69
CA GLU A 129 -0.30 -14.02 -12.25
C GLU A 129 -0.52 -15.29 -13.10
N LEU A 130 -1.30 -16.26 -12.61
CA LEU A 130 -1.63 -17.48 -13.35
C LEU A 130 -2.45 -17.21 -14.62
N ALA A 131 -3.38 -16.25 -14.60
CA ALA A 131 -4.15 -15.86 -15.77
C ALA A 131 -3.23 -15.28 -16.87
N VAL A 132 -2.25 -14.45 -16.52
CA VAL A 132 -1.25 -13.93 -17.48
C VAL A 132 -0.46 -15.08 -18.12
N LEU A 133 -0.04 -16.08 -17.33
CA LEU A 133 0.67 -17.25 -17.86
C LEU A 133 -0.23 -18.10 -18.76
N ALA A 134 -1.43 -18.42 -18.29
CA ALA A 134 -2.39 -19.29 -18.99
C ALA A 134 -2.85 -18.70 -20.33
N LEU A 135 -3.01 -17.39 -20.42
CA LEU A 135 -3.43 -16.70 -21.65
C LEU A 135 -2.22 -16.30 -22.52
N GLY A 136 -1.07 -15.99 -21.91
CA GLY A 136 0.12 -15.52 -22.60
C GLY A 136 0.82 -16.58 -23.45
N TYR A 137 0.94 -17.83 -22.95
CA TYR A 137 1.58 -18.91 -23.71
C TYR A 137 0.81 -19.27 -25.00
N PRO A 138 -0.52 -19.49 -24.97
CA PRO A 138 -1.29 -19.73 -26.18
C PRO A 138 -1.20 -18.58 -27.17
N LEU A 139 -1.24 -17.32 -26.71
CA LEU A 139 -1.12 -16.15 -27.59
C LEU A 139 0.20 -16.12 -28.38
N LEU A 140 1.28 -16.65 -27.80
CA LEU A 140 2.62 -16.65 -28.39
C LEU A 140 3.03 -17.96 -29.06
N TRP A 141 2.24 -19.03 -29.02
CA TRP A 141 2.67 -20.30 -29.63
C TRP A 141 1.54 -21.09 -30.28
N ALA A 142 0.29 -20.88 -29.88
CA ALA A 142 -0.82 -21.57 -30.51
C ALA A 142 -1.10 -20.98 -31.91
N PRO A 143 -1.45 -21.82 -32.89
CA PRO A 143 -1.93 -21.36 -34.19
C PRO A 143 -3.37 -20.84 -34.06
N LEU A 144 -3.52 -19.61 -33.58
CA LEU A 144 -4.81 -18.96 -33.36
C LEU A 144 -5.31 -18.28 -34.64
N THR A 145 -6.63 -18.28 -34.83
CA THR A 145 -7.28 -17.43 -35.84
C THR A 145 -7.27 -15.97 -35.38
N LEU A 146 -7.25 -15.00 -36.31
CA LEU A 146 -7.28 -13.57 -35.96
C LEU A 146 -8.38 -13.17 -34.95
N PRO A 147 -9.66 -13.60 -35.07
CA PRO A 147 -10.68 -13.25 -34.09
C PRO A 147 -10.40 -13.86 -32.70
N THR A 148 -9.94 -15.12 -32.64
CA THR A 148 -9.63 -15.77 -31.35
C THR A 148 -8.41 -15.15 -30.68
N ALA A 149 -7.38 -14.79 -31.48
CA ALA A 149 -6.21 -14.07 -31.00
C ALA A 149 -6.59 -12.69 -30.44
N ARG A 150 -7.54 -11.97 -31.05
CA ARG A 150 -8.05 -10.68 -30.54
C ARG A 150 -8.71 -10.83 -29.18
N HIS A 151 -9.65 -11.75 -29.04
CA HIS A 151 -10.31 -11.99 -27.75
C HIS A 151 -9.30 -12.40 -26.67
N LEU A 152 -8.37 -13.30 -26.99
CA LEU A 152 -7.31 -13.72 -26.07
C LEU A 152 -6.40 -12.55 -25.69
N SER A 153 -6.04 -11.71 -26.66
CA SER A 153 -5.19 -10.53 -26.43
C SER A 153 -5.86 -9.49 -25.53
N ALA A 154 -7.18 -9.29 -25.65
CA ALA A 154 -7.93 -8.40 -24.78
C ALA A 154 -7.89 -8.88 -23.32
N TRP A 155 -8.15 -10.18 -23.09
CA TRP A 155 -8.13 -10.76 -21.76
C TRP A 155 -6.72 -10.75 -21.14
N VAL A 156 -5.68 -11.11 -21.90
CA VAL A 156 -4.31 -11.08 -21.37
C VAL A 156 -3.86 -9.66 -21.06
N MET A 157 -4.34 -8.66 -21.81
CA MET A 157 -4.03 -7.26 -21.57
C MET A 157 -4.60 -6.80 -20.23
N VAL A 158 -5.89 -7.07 -20.00
CA VAL A 158 -6.56 -6.73 -18.72
C VAL A 158 -5.87 -7.43 -17.55
N ALA A 159 -5.59 -8.73 -17.68
CA ALA A 159 -4.90 -9.49 -16.64
C ALA A 159 -3.48 -8.95 -16.35
N ALA A 160 -2.70 -8.62 -17.40
CA ALA A 160 -1.33 -8.12 -17.25
C ALA A 160 -1.28 -6.74 -16.58
N TRP A 161 -2.16 -5.81 -16.98
CA TRP A 161 -2.22 -4.49 -16.36
C TRP A 161 -2.82 -4.53 -14.94
N LEU A 162 -3.78 -5.42 -14.68
CA LEU A 162 -4.26 -5.68 -13.32
C LEU A 162 -3.11 -6.15 -12.43
N GLU A 163 -2.29 -7.09 -12.90
CA GLU A 163 -1.13 -7.56 -12.15
C GLU A 163 -0.07 -6.47 -11.95
N VAL A 164 0.09 -5.52 -12.89
CA VAL A 164 0.92 -4.32 -12.66
C VAL A 164 0.36 -3.51 -11.50
N ALA A 165 -0.95 -3.24 -11.49
CA ALA A 165 -1.61 -2.48 -10.43
C ALA A 165 -1.47 -3.17 -9.06
N MET A 166 -1.66 -4.50 -9.01
CA MET A 166 -1.50 -5.30 -7.79
C MET A 166 -0.04 -5.29 -7.29
N ASN A 167 0.93 -5.41 -8.20
CA ASN A 167 2.36 -5.33 -7.89
C ASN A 167 2.78 -3.98 -7.33
N VAL A 168 2.33 -2.89 -7.97
CA VAL A 168 2.59 -1.52 -7.51
C VAL A 168 1.91 -1.27 -6.16
N GLY A 169 0.72 -1.83 -5.96
CA GLY A 169 0.00 -1.79 -4.69
C GLY A 169 0.70 -2.52 -3.54
N ARG A 170 1.71 -3.37 -3.78
CA ARG A 170 2.54 -3.95 -2.69
C ARG A 170 3.55 -2.96 -2.11
N THR A 171 3.74 -1.80 -2.73
CA THR A 171 4.62 -0.76 -2.18
C THR A 171 4.02 -0.17 -0.90
N PRO A 172 4.81 0.12 0.16
CA PRO A 172 4.26 0.56 1.45
C PRO A 172 3.44 1.85 1.41
N ALA A 173 3.67 2.71 0.41
CA ALA A 173 2.91 3.94 0.21
C ALA A 173 1.54 3.67 -0.43
N LEU A 174 1.44 2.66 -1.31
CA LEU A 174 0.22 2.35 -2.07
C LEU A 174 -0.58 1.18 -1.49
N ALA A 175 0.01 0.41 -0.58
CA ALA A 175 -0.62 -0.74 0.04
C ALA A 175 -1.96 -0.46 0.75
N PRO A 176 -2.14 0.66 1.49
CA PRO A 176 -3.45 0.99 2.05
C PRO A 176 -4.53 1.12 0.97
N TYR A 177 -4.22 1.77 -0.16
CA TYR A 177 -5.16 1.95 -1.27
C TYR A 177 -5.50 0.63 -1.96
N LYS A 178 -4.52 -0.26 -2.15
CA LYS A 178 -4.76 -1.62 -2.65
C LYS A 178 -5.73 -2.39 -1.72
N THR A 179 -5.47 -2.36 -0.42
CA THR A 179 -6.32 -3.02 0.58
C THR A 179 -7.74 -2.44 0.61
N MET A 180 -7.88 -1.12 0.48
CA MET A 180 -9.19 -0.47 0.35
C MET A 180 -9.94 -0.99 -0.89
N MET A 181 -9.30 -1.01 -2.05
CA MET A 181 -9.91 -1.48 -3.30
C MET A 181 -10.38 -2.94 -3.20
N GLU A 182 -9.55 -3.84 -2.66
CA GLU A 182 -9.91 -5.25 -2.47
C GLU A 182 -11.10 -5.42 -1.52
N SER A 183 -11.11 -4.67 -0.42
CA SER A 183 -12.22 -4.71 0.53
C SER A 183 -13.52 -4.21 -0.09
N ILE A 184 -13.48 -3.07 -0.78
CA ILE A 184 -14.65 -2.49 -1.46
C ILE A 184 -15.18 -3.46 -2.51
N ALA A 185 -14.31 -4.07 -3.32
CA ALA A 185 -14.72 -5.04 -4.34
C ALA A 185 -15.40 -6.28 -3.72
N LEU A 186 -14.90 -6.78 -2.59
CA LEU A 186 -15.49 -7.92 -1.89
C LEU A 186 -16.84 -7.57 -1.25
N SER A 187 -16.95 -6.42 -0.61
CA SER A 187 -18.21 -5.94 -0.02
C SER A 187 -19.27 -5.71 -1.09
N PHE A 188 -18.89 -5.07 -2.19
CA PHE A 188 -19.74 -4.87 -3.36
C PHE A 188 -20.19 -6.20 -3.96
N GLY A 189 -19.26 -7.15 -4.17
CA GLY A 189 -19.56 -8.47 -4.70
C GLY A 189 -20.49 -9.29 -3.80
N ARG A 190 -20.30 -9.23 -2.47
CA ARG A 190 -21.19 -9.89 -1.50
C ARG A 190 -22.60 -9.32 -1.56
N LEU A 191 -22.73 -7.99 -1.70
CA LEU A 191 -24.03 -7.33 -1.78
C LEU A 191 -24.74 -7.66 -3.11
N ILE A 192 -24.04 -7.58 -4.24
CA ILE A 192 -24.59 -8.00 -5.54
C ILE A 192 -25.02 -9.46 -5.52
N PHE A 193 -24.22 -10.36 -4.92
CA PHE A 193 -24.59 -11.77 -4.82
C PHE A 193 -25.90 -11.96 -4.03
N LEU A 194 -26.08 -11.23 -2.92
CA LEU A 194 -27.31 -11.25 -2.13
C LEU A 194 -28.53 -10.77 -2.93
N TYR A 195 -28.37 -9.71 -3.72
CA TYR A 195 -29.45 -9.10 -4.51
C TYR A 195 -29.51 -9.58 -5.97
N PHE A 196 -28.72 -10.59 -6.35
CA PHE A 196 -28.67 -11.09 -7.72
C PHE A 196 -30.03 -11.58 -8.21
N GLY A 197 -30.81 -12.24 -7.35
CA GLY A 197 -32.16 -12.69 -7.66
C GLY A 197 -33.11 -11.54 -8.00
N LEU A 198 -32.94 -10.38 -7.35
CA LEU A 198 -33.74 -9.18 -7.63
C LEU A 198 -33.37 -8.59 -9.00
N VAL A 199 -32.07 -8.45 -9.29
CA VAL A 199 -31.58 -7.99 -10.60
C VAL A 199 -32.03 -8.93 -11.72
N MET A 200 -31.98 -10.24 -11.47
CA MET A 200 -32.46 -11.28 -12.39
C MET A 200 -33.96 -11.16 -12.67
N ALA A 201 -34.78 -10.92 -11.63
CA ALA A 201 -36.21 -10.75 -11.79
C ALA A 201 -36.55 -9.53 -12.67
N PHE A 202 -35.85 -8.41 -12.48
CA PHE A 202 -36.00 -7.23 -13.33
C PHE A 202 -35.51 -7.47 -14.76
N ALA A 203 -34.43 -8.22 -14.97
CA ALA A 203 -33.96 -8.59 -16.30
C ALA A 203 -35.00 -9.41 -17.07
N ILE A 204 -35.60 -10.41 -16.41
CA ILE A 204 -36.68 -11.21 -17.00
C ILE A 204 -37.92 -10.35 -17.24
N ALA A 205 -38.29 -9.48 -16.30
CA ALA A 205 -39.46 -8.61 -16.47
C ALA A 205 -39.30 -7.62 -17.63
N PHE A 206 -38.13 -7.00 -17.79
CA PHE A 206 -37.87 -6.11 -18.92
C PHE A 206 -37.80 -6.86 -20.25
N TYR A 207 -37.23 -8.06 -20.27
CA TYR A 207 -37.29 -8.95 -21.43
C TYR A 207 -38.73 -9.25 -21.86
N LEU A 208 -39.65 -9.49 -20.92
CA LEU A 208 -41.04 -9.82 -21.22
C LEU A 208 -41.90 -8.62 -21.60
N VAL A 209 -41.67 -7.45 -20.98
CA VAL A 209 -42.53 -6.26 -21.16
C VAL A 209 -42.09 -5.40 -22.33
N PHE A 210 -40.79 -5.28 -22.59
CA PHE A 210 -40.22 -4.46 -23.67
C PHE A 210 -39.84 -5.32 -24.89
N ASP A 211 -40.66 -6.34 -25.19
CA ASP A 211 -40.52 -7.15 -26.39
C ASP A 211 -40.67 -6.25 -27.63
N GLY A 212 -39.67 -6.26 -28.51
CA GLY A 212 -39.56 -5.34 -29.66
C GLY A 212 -38.43 -4.30 -29.56
N VAL A 213 -37.86 -4.07 -28.37
CA VAL A 213 -36.63 -3.26 -28.22
C VAL A 213 -35.41 -4.16 -28.41
N SER A 214 -34.49 -3.78 -29.29
CA SER A 214 -33.28 -4.56 -29.58
C SER A 214 -32.44 -4.90 -28.34
N SER A 215 -32.40 -3.98 -27.37
CA SER A 215 -31.74 -4.14 -26.07
C SER A 215 -32.38 -5.22 -25.18
N PHE A 216 -33.62 -5.63 -25.45
CA PHE A 216 -34.36 -6.64 -24.70
C PHE A 216 -34.83 -7.81 -25.57
N ALA A 217 -34.31 -7.95 -26.80
CA ALA A 217 -34.74 -8.98 -27.75
C ALA A 217 -34.45 -10.43 -27.29
N THR A 218 -33.43 -10.62 -26.45
CA THR A 218 -33.12 -11.93 -25.87
C THR A 218 -32.71 -11.77 -24.41
N PHE A 219 -32.97 -12.79 -23.60
CA PHE A 219 -32.54 -12.80 -22.20
C PHE A 219 -31.04 -12.50 -22.04
N GLY A 220 -30.19 -13.07 -22.91
CA GLY A 220 -28.74 -12.86 -22.88
C GLY A 220 -28.28 -11.42 -23.15
N VAL A 221 -29.05 -10.63 -23.90
CA VAL A 221 -28.78 -9.20 -24.16
C VAL A 221 -29.45 -8.31 -23.11
N SER A 222 -30.61 -8.72 -22.61
CA SER A 222 -31.35 -7.99 -21.58
C SER A 222 -30.58 -7.89 -20.25
N MET A 223 -29.89 -8.95 -19.84
CA MET A 223 -29.22 -9.00 -18.54
C MET A 223 -28.06 -7.99 -18.42
N PRO A 224 -27.12 -7.89 -19.40
CA PRO A 224 -26.15 -6.80 -19.45
C PRO A 224 -26.79 -5.41 -19.50
N LYS A 225 -27.89 -5.23 -20.26
CA LYS A 225 -28.60 -3.94 -20.30
C LYS A 225 -29.18 -3.57 -18.94
N VAL A 226 -29.77 -4.51 -18.19
CA VAL A 226 -30.29 -4.25 -16.83
C VAL A 226 -29.18 -3.92 -15.85
N ILE A 227 -28.02 -4.59 -15.93
CA ILE A 227 -26.86 -4.24 -15.11
C ILE A 227 -26.34 -2.85 -15.45
N ALA A 228 -26.27 -2.48 -16.73
CA ALA A 228 -25.91 -1.13 -17.16
C ALA A 228 -26.92 -0.09 -16.67
N MET A 229 -28.22 -0.35 -16.78
CA MET A 229 -29.26 0.55 -16.25
C MET A 229 -29.19 0.68 -14.72
N ALA A 230 -28.73 -0.36 -14.00
CA ALA A 230 -28.59 -0.31 -12.55
C ALA A 230 -27.53 0.71 -12.10
N THR A 231 -26.54 1.04 -12.93
CA THR A 231 -25.51 2.04 -12.60
C THR A 231 -25.99 3.49 -12.76
N GLY A 232 -27.20 3.70 -13.29
CA GLY A 232 -27.78 5.03 -13.52
C GLY A 232 -27.82 5.47 -14.98
N GLU A 233 -27.35 4.64 -15.91
CA GLU A 233 -27.45 4.91 -17.35
C GLU A 233 -28.85 4.50 -17.87
N PHE A 234 -29.80 5.44 -17.83
CA PHE A 234 -31.17 5.21 -18.29
C PHE A 234 -31.40 5.64 -19.73
N ASP A 235 -31.77 4.68 -20.56
CA ASP A 235 -32.14 4.90 -21.95
C ASP A 235 -33.67 4.96 -22.07
N TYR A 236 -34.28 5.96 -21.44
CA TYR A 236 -35.75 6.06 -21.34
C TYR A 236 -36.41 6.36 -22.69
N GLY A 237 -35.69 6.99 -23.64
CA GLY A 237 -36.21 7.32 -24.97
C GLY A 237 -36.73 6.07 -25.69
N ASP A 238 -35.85 5.09 -25.90
CA ASP A 238 -36.17 3.81 -26.55
C ASP A 238 -37.29 3.04 -25.81
N LEU A 239 -37.28 3.08 -24.47
CA LEU A 239 -38.30 2.44 -23.64
C LEU A 239 -39.67 3.12 -23.79
N SER A 240 -39.68 4.45 -23.85
CA SER A 240 -40.90 5.25 -23.98
C SER A 240 -41.54 5.10 -25.35
N GLU A 241 -40.73 5.03 -26.40
CA GLU A 241 -41.21 4.74 -27.75
C GLU A 241 -41.82 3.35 -27.83
N ALA A 242 -41.18 2.35 -27.22
CA ALA A 242 -41.72 0.98 -27.14
C ALA A 242 -43.04 0.88 -26.36
N MET A 243 -43.27 1.77 -25.39
CA MET A 243 -44.55 1.85 -24.68
C MET A 243 -45.66 2.49 -25.53
N VAL A 244 -45.33 3.36 -26.49
CA VAL A 244 -46.30 4.17 -27.27
C VAL A 244 -46.75 3.49 -28.58
N VAL A 245 -46.23 2.30 -28.91
CA VAL A 245 -46.47 1.70 -30.24
C VAL A 245 -47.93 1.27 -30.48
N ASP A 246 -48.48 1.89 -31.54
CA ASP A 246 -49.68 1.57 -32.33
C ASP A 246 -51.02 2.15 -31.81
N GLU A 247 -52.00 2.45 -32.67
CA GLU A 247 -53.33 3.02 -32.31
C GLU A 247 -54.52 2.07 -32.60
N ALA A 248 -54.31 0.93 -33.26
CA ALA A 248 -55.33 -0.08 -33.59
C ALA A 248 -55.98 -1.02 -32.49
N SER A 249 -55.41 -1.31 -31.32
CA SER A 249 -55.92 -2.29 -30.33
C SER A 249 -56.05 -1.70 -28.91
N GLY A 250 -57.26 -1.69 -28.33
CA GLY A 250 -57.57 -1.12 -27.01
C GLY A 250 -56.90 -1.77 -25.78
N VAL A 251 -55.87 -2.59 -25.97
CA VAL A 251 -55.10 -3.31 -24.93
C VAL A 251 -53.92 -2.46 -24.38
N ARG A 252 -53.74 -1.22 -24.89
CA ARG A 252 -52.51 -0.42 -24.71
C ARG A 252 -52.32 0.30 -23.38
N ALA A 253 -53.39 0.77 -22.75
CA ALA A 253 -53.27 1.49 -21.48
C ALA A 253 -52.63 0.60 -20.40
N GLY A 254 -52.95 -0.71 -20.40
CA GLY A 254 -52.37 -1.69 -19.49
C GLY A 254 -50.87 -1.93 -19.72
N HIS A 255 -50.42 -1.97 -20.98
CA HIS A 255 -49.00 -2.15 -21.31
C HIS A 255 -48.15 -0.94 -20.95
N VAL A 256 -48.61 0.28 -21.30
CA VAL A 256 -47.93 1.54 -20.94
C VAL A 256 -47.82 1.68 -19.42
N LEU A 257 -48.93 1.40 -18.71
CA LEU A 257 -48.97 1.48 -17.25
C LEU A 257 -48.06 0.43 -16.60
N SER A 258 -48.12 -0.83 -17.07
CA SER A 258 -47.29 -1.92 -16.56
C SER A 258 -45.80 -1.66 -16.75
N GLY A 259 -45.38 -1.26 -17.97
CA GLY A 259 -43.99 -0.92 -18.28
C GLY A 259 -43.48 0.29 -17.50
N GLY A 260 -44.29 1.35 -17.41
CA GLY A 260 -43.97 2.53 -16.61
C GLY A 260 -43.82 2.22 -15.12
N LEU A 261 -44.77 1.47 -14.54
CA LEU A 261 -44.69 1.05 -13.14
C LEU A 261 -43.48 0.15 -12.86
N LEU A 262 -43.20 -0.80 -13.76
CA LEU A 262 -42.03 -1.68 -13.65
C LEU A 262 -40.73 -0.85 -13.66
N PHE A 263 -40.62 0.13 -14.56
CA PHE A 263 -39.47 1.02 -14.64
C PHE A 263 -39.31 1.89 -13.39
N ILE A 264 -40.39 2.47 -12.87
CA ILE A 264 -40.36 3.26 -11.63
C ILE A 264 -39.95 2.38 -10.43
N CYS A 265 -40.49 1.17 -10.33
CA CYS A 265 -40.10 0.21 -9.30
C CYS A 265 -38.62 -0.16 -9.40
N PHE A 266 -38.10 -0.36 -10.62
CA PHE A 266 -36.69 -0.62 -10.87
C PHE A 266 -35.81 0.57 -10.43
N LEU A 267 -36.19 1.80 -10.80
CA LEU A 267 -35.48 3.01 -10.37
C LEU A 267 -35.44 3.12 -8.86
N PHE A 268 -36.56 2.91 -8.19
CA PHE A 268 -36.63 3.00 -6.74
C PHE A 268 -35.79 1.90 -6.06
N LEU A 269 -35.99 0.63 -6.42
CA LEU A 269 -35.35 -0.49 -5.73
C LEU A 269 -33.88 -0.69 -6.10
N ILE A 270 -33.53 -0.61 -7.39
CA ILE A 270 -32.17 -0.88 -7.86
C ILE A 270 -31.33 0.40 -7.85
N PHE A 271 -31.76 1.44 -8.54
CA PHE A 271 -30.93 2.64 -8.66
C PHE A 271 -30.90 3.45 -7.36
N ILE A 272 -32.04 3.74 -6.74
CA ILE A 272 -32.06 4.58 -5.53
C ILE A 272 -31.67 3.74 -4.30
N VAL A 273 -32.36 2.64 -4.01
CA VAL A 273 -32.12 1.89 -2.78
C VAL A 273 -30.81 1.08 -2.84
N LEU A 274 -30.65 0.22 -3.85
CA LEU A 274 -29.50 -0.69 -3.91
C LEU A 274 -28.17 0.06 -4.20
N MET A 275 -28.12 1.02 -5.14
CA MET A 275 -26.87 1.75 -5.38
C MET A 275 -26.47 2.66 -4.22
N ASN A 276 -27.42 3.26 -3.51
CA ASN A 276 -27.09 4.03 -2.31
C ASN A 276 -26.56 3.12 -1.20
N LEU A 277 -27.12 1.91 -1.04
CA LEU A 277 -26.60 0.92 -0.09
C LEU A 277 -25.18 0.46 -0.46
N LEU A 278 -24.92 0.21 -1.75
CA LEU A 278 -23.58 -0.14 -2.25
C LEU A 278 -22.58 0.98 -1.93
N THR A 279 -22.99 2.24 -2.17
CA THR A 279 -22.14 3.41 -1.95
C THR A 279 -21.90 3.68 -0.47
N SER A 280 -22.94 3.57 0.38
CA SER A 280 -22.81 3.80 1.82
C SER A 280 -21.93 2.74 2.49
N LEU A 281 -22.10 1.46 2.12
CA LEU A 281 -21.29 0.37 2.65
C LEU A 281 -19.81 0.53 2.28
N ALA A 282 -19.54 0.92 1.02
CA ALA A 282 -18.18 1.16 0.56
C ALA A 282 -17.51 2.32 1.33
N VAL A 283 -18.26 3.39 1.64
CA VAL A 283 -17.74 4.52 2.42
C VAL A 283 -17.41 4.10 3.85
N ASP A 284 -18.30 3.35 4.51
CA ASP A 284 -18.08 2.87 5.87
C ASP A 284 -16.84 1.96 5.96
N ASP A 285 -16.69 1.02 5.02
CA ASP A 285 -15.51 0.15 4.92
C ASP A 285 -14.23 0.96 4.69
N THR A 286 -14.27 1.96 3.81
CA THR A 286 -13.12 2.82 3.50
C THR A 286 -12.70 3.64 4.72
N GLN A 287 -13.65 4.17 5.49
CA GLN A 287 -13.37 4.91 6.71
C GLN A 287 -12.75 4.01 7.78
N ALA A 288 -13.27 2.80 7.98
CA ALA A 288 -12.72 1.84 8.93
C ALA A 288 -11.26 1.48 8.61
N ILE A 289 -10.96 1.27 7.32
CA ILE A 289 -9.61 0.96 6.84
C ILE A 289 -8.68 2.17 6.98
N SER A 290 -9.14 3.37 6.64
CA SER A 290 -8.35 4.61 6.74
C SER A 290 -7.90 4.89 8.18
N ARG A 291 -8.79 4.67 9.16
CA ARG A 291 -8.47 4.82 10.60
C ARG A 291 -7.33 3.91 11.06
N GLN A 292 -7.12 2.78 10.38
CA GLN A 292 -6.08 1.80 10.70
C GLN A 292 -4.88 1.84 9.74
N ALA A 293 -4.83 2.80 8.80
CA ALA A 293 -3.85 2.82 7.72
C ALA A 293 -2.40 2.79 8.21
N ALA A 294 -2.08 3.44 9.32
CA ALA A 294 -0.73 3.42 9.92
C ALA A 294 -0.32 2.01 10.38
N VAL A 295 -1.24 1.27 11.02
CA VAL A 295 -1.01 -0.12 11.44
C VAL A 295 -0.90 -1.03 10.22
N MET A 296 -1.80 -0.87 9.24
CA MET A 296 -1.78 -1.64 8.00
C MET A 296 -0.50 -1.39 7.19
N ALA A 297 0.02 -0.16 7.16
CA ALA A 297 1.28 0.14 6.51
C ALA A 297 2.46 -0.59 7.17
N ALA A 298 2.51 -0.64 8.51
CA ALA A 298 3.52 -1.42 9.24
C ALA A 298 3.36 -2.93 9.00
N ASP A 299 2.12 -3.41 8.98
CA ASP A 299 1.74 -4.80 8.70
C ASP A 299 2.22 -5.23 7.31
N ASN A 300 1.87 -4.46 6.28
CA ASN A 300 2.24 -4.73 4.89
C ASN A 300 3.75 -4.69 4.69
N ARG A 301 4.48 -3.81 5.40
CA ARG A 301 5.95 -3.81 5.40
C ARG A 301 6.51 -5.10 5.98
N ILE A 302 5.96 -5.59 7.10
CA ILE A 302 6.37 -6.86 7.71
C ILE A 302 6.13 -8.01 6.73
N VAL A 303 4.96 -8.05 6.10
CA VAL A 303 4.59 -9.07 5.13
C VAL A 303 5.55 -9.10 3.94
N LEU A 304 5.73 -7.96 3.29
CA LEU A 304 6.64 -7.81 2.16
C LEU A 304 8.07 -8.22 2.52
N LEU A 305 8.58 -7.75 3.66
CA LEU A 305 9.92 -8.08 4.12
C LEU A 305 10.06 -9.56 4.49
N GLY A 306 9.03 -10.18 5.06
CA GLY A 306 9.00 -11.62 5.36
C GLY A 306 9.02 -12.45 4.10
N TYR A 307 8.21 -12.10 3.10
CA TYR A 307 8.24 -12.76 1.79
C TYR A 307 9.60 -12.61 1.10
N LEU A 308 10.15 -11.39 1.07
CA LEU A 308 11.48 -11.14 0.49
C LEU A 308 12.58 -11.91 1.24
N GLU A 309 12.56 -11.93 2.57
CA GLU A 309 13.54 -12.67 3.36
C GLU A 309 13.45 -14.18 3.11
N ASN A 310 12.24 -14.72 3.04
CA ASN A 310 12.01 -16.15 2.76
C ASN A 310 12.44 -16.52 1.33
N PHE A 311 12.06 -15.70 0.35
CA PHE A 311 12.41 -15.89 -1.06
C PHE A 311 13.93 -15.80 -1.27
N LEU A 312 14.58 -14.76 -0.73
CA LEU A 312 16.00 -14.50 -0.92
C LEU A 312 16.92 -15.45 -0.14
N LEU A 313 16.49 -15.94 1.04
CA LEU A 313 17.28 -16.89 1.83
C LEU A 313 16.97 -18.36 1.49
N LEU A 314 15.91 -18.64 0.72
CA LEU A 314 15.36 -19.97 0.46
C LEU A 314 15.24 -20.82 1.75
N SER A 315 14.91 -20.15 2.86
CA SER A 315 14.92 -20.73 4.22
C SER A 315 14.04 -21.98 4.31
N TYR A 316 12.89 -21.93 3.64
CA TYR A 316 11.80 -22.91 3.73
C TYR A 316 11.82 -24.01 2.67
N LEU A 317 12.87 -24.14 1.84
CA LEU A 317 12.99 -25.28 0.93
C LEU A 317 12.77 -26.60 1.69
N PRO A 318 11.85 -27.47 1.25
CA PRO A 318 11.54 -28.72 1.94
C PRO A 318 12.78 -29.59 2.05
N SER A 319 12.91 -30.31 3.16
CA SER A 319 14.06 -31.17 3.47
C SER A 319 14.34 -32.21 2.38
N SER A 320 13.33 -32.59 1.61
CA SER A 320 13.42 -33.46 0.42
C SER A 320 14.34 -32.92 -0.68
N LEU A 321 14.35 -31.60 -0.90
CA LEU A 321 15.23 -30.90 -1.86
C LEU A 321 16.61 -30.55 -1.29
N LYS A 322 16.75 -30.59 0.05
CA LYS A 322 18.02 -30.42 0.78
C LYS A 322 18.79 -31.74 0.97
N ARG A 323 18.25 -32.88 0.51
CA ARG A 323 18.92 -34.19 0.64
C ARG A 323 20.30 -34.18 -0.03
N PRO A 324 21.32 -34.78 0.60
CA PRO A 324 22.63 -34.96 -0.03
C PRO A 324 22.47 -35.91 -1.23
N GLY A 325 22.36 -35.34 -2.44
CA GLY A 325 22.15 -36.08 -3.69
C GLY A 325 21.09 -35.49 -4.64
N GLY A 326 20.37 -34.43 -4.25
CA GLY A 326 19.37 -33.80 -5.11
C GLY A 326 19.95 -32.99 -6.30
N PRO A 327 19.17 -32.79 -7.38
CA PRO A 327 19.63 -32.16 -8.63
C PRO A 327 20.18 -30.73 -8.47
N LEU A 328 19.79 -30.03 -7.40
CA LEU A 328 20.26 -28.67 -7.09
C LEU A 328 21.72 -28.59 -6.59
N ARG A 329 22.30 -29.68 -6.07
CA ARG A 329 23.71 -29.65 -5.62
C ARG A 329 24.71 -29.90 -6.74
N ALA A 330 24.27 -30.55 -7.84
CA ALA A 330 25.10 -30.78 -9.02
C ALA A 330 25.31 -29.51 -9.85
N ALA A 331 24.32 -28.59 -9.87
CA ALA A 331 24.39 -27.34 -10.62
C ALA A 331 25.00 -26.13 -9.84
N GLY A 332 25.22 -26.25 -8.52
CA GLY A 332 25.31 -25.07 -7.64
C GLY A 332 26.61 -24.82 -6.85
N GLN A 333 27.67 -25.63 -6.97
CA GLN A 333 28.77 -25.58 -6.00
C GLN A 333 29.79 -24.42 -6.18
N GLY A 334 29.88 -23.80 -7.36
CA GLY A 334 30.85 -22.70 -7.59
C GLY A 334 30.25 -21.29 -7.49
N ALA A 335 29.27 -20.97 -8.33
CA ALA A 335 28.77 -19.59 -8.50
C ALA A 335 27.63 -19.21 -7.54
N CYS A 336 26.83 -20.18 -7.11
CA CYS A 336 25.60 -19.93 -6.34
C CYS A 336 25.88 -19.66 -4.85
N SER A 337 27.00 -20.15 -4.30
CA SER A 337 27.40 -19.92 -2.90
C SER A 337 27.78 -18.45 -2.63
N GLY A 338 28.51 -17.83 -3.57
CA GLY A 338 28.92 -16.42 -3.49
C GLY A 338 27.75 -15.44 -3.70
N LEU A 339 26.78 -15.79 -4.55
CA LEU A 339 25.56 -15.01 -4.72
C LEU A 339 24.67 -15.10 -3.47
N LYS A 340 24.49 -16.30 -2.91
CA LYS A 340 23.71 -16.52 -1.68
C LYS A 340 24.28 -15.75 -0.49
N GLU A 341 25.59 -15.71 -0.34
CA GLU A 341 26.25 -14.94 0.74
C GLU A 341 26.16 -13.42 0.50
N ARG A 342 26.26 -12.97 -0.76
CA ARG A 342 26.03 -11.55 -1.11
C ARG A 342 24.59 -11.10 -0.82
N VAL A 343 23.61 -11.90 -1.21
CA VAL A 343 22.19 -11.65 -0.94
C VAL A 343 21.95 -11.61 0.56
N ARG A 344 22.46 -12.59 1.31
CA ARG A 344 22.32 -12.65 2.77
C ARG A 344 22.88 -11.43 3.49
N ARG A 345 24.07 -10.95 3.09
CA ARG A 345 24.67 -9.73 3.66
C ARG A 345 23.85 -8.46 3.38
N ARG A 346 23.10 -8.43 2.27
CA ARG A 346 22.23 -7.28 1.95
C ARG A 346 20.87 -7.34 2.66
N VAL A 347 20.37 -8.55 2.95
CA VAL A 347 19.02 -8.77 3.51
C VAL A 347 19.00 -8.78 5.05
N LEU A 348 20.00 -9.36 5.71
CA LEU A 348 20.05 -9.47 7.18
C LEU A 348 20.68 -8.23 7.82
N LEU A 349 19.94 -7.57 8.71
CA LEU A 349 20.34 -6.35 9.40
C LEU A 349 21.23 -6.62 10.62
N PHE A 350 20.85 -7.56 11.49
CA PHE A 350 21.58 -7.89 12.71
C PHE A 350 22.95 -8.52 12.42
N HIS A 351 23.10 -9.17 11.26
CA HIS A 351 24.38 -9.74 10.82
C HIS A 351 25.37 -8.69 10.29
N THR A 352 24.91 -7.54 9.79
CA THR A 352 25.77 -6.60 9.04
C THR A 352 25.78 -5.18 9.59
N ALA A 353 24.62 -4.55 9.76
CA ALA A 353 24.50 -3.16 10.21
C ALA A 353 24.31 -3.03 11.73
N LEU A 354 23.69 -4.03 12.35
CA LEU A 354 23.32 -4.06 13.77
C LEU A 354 24.08 -5.11 14.57
N SER A 355 25.34 -5.39 14.21
CA SER A 355 26.16 -6.39 14.91
C SER A 355 26.40 -6.06 16.39
N SER A 356 26.27 -4.79 16.79
CA SER A 356 26.38 -4.29 18.17
C SER A 356 25.04 -4.14 18.89
N GLY A 357 23.91 -4.43 18.22
CA GLY A 357 22.56 -4.22 18.73
C GLY A 357 22.10 -2.76 18.83
N ARG A 358 22.96 -1.77 18.53
CA ARG A 358 22.65 -0.33 18.69
C ARG A 358 22.87 0.44 17.40
N TYR A 359 21.93 1.35 17.08
CA TYR A 359 22.01 2.25 15.91
C TYR A 359 22.09 3.71 16.36
N ARG A 360 22.97 4.51 15.75
CA ARG A 360 23.13 5.95 16.02
C ARG A 360 22.67 6.77 14.83
N PHE A 361 21.75 7.69 15.06
CA PHE A 361 21.31 8.68 14.06
C PHE A 361 22.26 9.89 14.11
N LEU A 362 22.85 10.22 12.97
CA LEU A 362 23.70 11.41 12.81
C LEU A 362 22.87 12.51 12.13
N PRO A 363 22.62 13.67 12.79
CA PRO A 363 22.00 14.81 12.13
C PRO A 363 23.01 15.38 11.11
N ASN A 364 22.68 15.35 9.82
CA ASN A 364 23.49 15.82 8.67
C ASN A 364 24.57 14.87 8.11
N GLY A 365 24.45 13.56 8.29
CA GLY A 365 25.24 12.59 7.52
C GLY A 365 24.73 12.43 6.07
N PRO A 366 25.58 12.01 5.10
CA PRO A 366 25.11 11.74 3.74
C PRO A 366 24.02 10.66 3.76
N GLU A 367 23.10 10.70 2.78
CA GLU A 367 21.93 9.79 2.65
C GLU A 367 22.27 8.28 2.58
N ARG A 368 23.55 7.91 2.65
CA ARG A 368 24.01 6.52 2.75
C ARG A 368 24.52 6.21 4.16
N PRO A 369 23.99 5.16 4.82
CA PRO A 369 24.38 4.81 6.18
C PRO A 369 25.80 4.24 6.19
N LEU A 370 26.72 4.94 6.86
CA LEU A 370 28.01 4.39 7.28
C LEU A 370 27.74 3.31 8.32
N ALA A 371 27.92 2.05 7.94
CA ALA A 371 27.95 0.98 8.92
C ALA A 371 29.17 1.18 9.82
N CYS A 372 29.09 0.86 11.12
CA CYS A 372 30.23 0.94 12.06
C CYS A 372 31.51 0.24 11.56
N ARG A 373 31.41 -0.63 10.55
CA ARG A 373 32.52 -1.31 9.90
C ARG A 373 33.40 -0.38 9.04
N ASP A 374 32.83 0.70 8.50
CA ASP A 374 33.57 1.66 7.65
C ASP A 374 34.47 2.59 8.48
N VAL A 375 34.11 2.83 9.74
CA VAL A 375 34.96 3.56 10.71
C VAL A 375 36.13 2.67 11.18
N ALA A 376 35.89 1.37 11.36
CA ALA A 376 36.92 0.42 11.79
C ALA A 376 37.97 0.12 10.70
N HIS A 377 37.58 0.11 9.41
CA HIS A 377 38.51 -0.13 8.31
C HIS A 377 39.41 1.07 7.98
N ALA A 378 38.97 2.31 8.26
CA ALA A 378 39.82 3.49 8.15
C ALA A 378 40.92 3.54 9.24
N CYS A 379 40.74 2.81 10.35
CA CYS A 379 41.65 2.80 11.49
C CYS A 379 42.57 1.56 11.50
N GLY A 380 42.90 1.01 10.34
CA GLY A 380 43.57 -0.29 10.24
C GLY A 380 44.62 -0.38 9.13
N LYS A 381 45.67 0.46 9.20
CA LYS A 381 47.10 0.10 8.99
C LYS A 381 47.98 1.33 8.72
N ARG A 382 49.00 1.47 9.56
CA ARG A 382 50.24 2.28 9.46
C ARG A 382 50.15 3.78 9.76
N GLN A 383 50.85 4.14 10.85
CA GLN A 383 51.53 5.40 11.18
C GLN A 383 50.97 6.68 10.52
N CYS A 384 50.19 7.45 11.28
CA CYS A 384 50.06 8.89 11.08
C CYS A 384 49.94 9.57 12.45
N GLY A 385 51.08 10.04 12.97
CA GLY A 385 51.20 10.84 14.19
C GLY A 385 50.68 12.27 14.06
N SER A 386 49.68 12.54 13.21
CA SER A 386 49.09 13.88 13.06
C SER A 386 47.55 13.90 13.09
N ALA A 387 46.86 12.76 13.21
CA ALA A 387 45.41 12.71 13.38
C ALA A 387 44.95 12.87 14.85
N ALA A 388 45.87 12.88 15.81
CA ALA A 388 45.58 13.11 17.23
C ALA A 388 45.13 14.56 17.53
N SER A 389 45.46 15.52 16.67
CA SER A 389 45.06 16.93 16.83
C SER A 389 43.63 17.24 16.36
N LEU A 390 43.03 16.38 15.52
CA LEU A 390 41.64 16.52 15.06
C LEU A 390 40.64 15.89 16.05
N CYS A 391 41.00 14.79 16.73
CA CYS A 391 40.21 14.25 17.84
C CYS A 391 40.24 15.17 19.07
N ALA A 392 41.33 15.89 19.32
CA ALA A 392 41.44 16.82 20.45
C ALA A 392 40.53 18.05 20.33
N ARG A 393 40.15 18.48 19.11
CA ARG A 393 39.22 19.61 18.92
C ARG A 393 37.77 19.27 19.22
N TRP A 394 37.34 18.02 19.05
CA TRP A 394 35.95 17.62 19.29
C TRP A 394 35.62 17.34 20.76
N LEU A 395 36.63 17.12 21.60
CA LEU A 395 36.48 16.96 23.06
C LEU A 395 36.22 18.28 23.81
N THR A 396 36.36 19.44 23.15
CA THR A 396 36.08 20.75 23.78
C THR A 396 34.60 21.15 23.74
N LEU A 397 33.77 20.44 22.95
CA LEU A 397 32.33 20.68 22.86
C LEU A 397 31.52 20.04 24.00
N ASP A 398 32.08 19.05 24.71
CA ASP A 398 31.46 18.48 25.93
C ASP A 398 31.45 19.49 27.09
N GLY A 399 32.35 20.48 27.09
CA GLY A 399 32.36 21.59 28.06
C GLY A 399 31.15 22.53 27.92
N CYS A 400 30.76 22.87 26.68
CA CYS A 400 29.61 23.74 26.41
C CYS A 400 28.25 23.06 26.63
N VAL A 401 28.20 21.72 26.60
CA VAL A 401 26.97 20.95 26.87
C VAL A 401 26.77 20.75 28.38
N GLY A 402 27.85 20.73 29.16
CA GLY A 402 27.82 20.73 30.62
C GLY A 402 27.14 21.97 31.21
N GLU A 403 27.49 23.16 30.72
CA GLU A 403 26.92 24.44 31.21
C GLU A 403 25.43 24.60 30.90
N ARG A 404 24.95 24.13 29.72
CA ARG A 404 23.50 24.15 29.40
C ARG A 404 22.68 23.12 30.18
N ARG A 405 23.30 22.04 30.66
CA ARG A 405 22.65 21.05 31.53
C ARG A 405 22.33 21.63 32.90
N GLN A 406 23.21 22.51 33.39
CA GLN A 406 23.03 23.23 34.64
C GLN A 406 21.93 24.30 34.53
N GLN A 407 21.81 24.97 33.37
CA GLN A 407 20.69 25.89 33.08
C GLN A 407 19.33 25.19 32.91
N LEU A 408 19.28 23.95 32.38
CA LEU A 408 18.03 23.18 32.29
C LEU A 408 17.58 22.57 33.64
N SER A 409 18.50 22.39 34.60
CA SER A 409 18.15 21.95 35.95
C SER A 409 17.44 23.02 36.79
N GLU A 410 17.56 24.29 36.42
CA GLU A 410 16.97 25.45 37.13
C GLU A 410 15.54 25.81 36.69
N LEU A 411 15.01 25.17 35.64
CA LEU A 411 13.64 25.42 35.19
C LEU A 411 12.59 24.89 36.20
N PRO A 412 11.57 25.70 36.58
CA PRO A 412 10.50 25.27 37.46
C PRO A 412 9.79 24.02 36.93
N ALA A 413 9.44 23.09 37.84
CA ALA A 413 8.91 21.76 37.51
C ALA A 413 7.71 21.78 36.55
N ALA A 414 6.86 22.82 36.61
CA ALA A 414 5.72 23.02 35.72
C ALA A 414 6.12 23.13 34.24
N THR A 415 7.23 23.82 33.95
CA THR A 415 7.76 24.00 32.60
C THR A 415 8.31 22.69 32.02
N ARG A 416 8.86 21.83 32.88
CA ARG A 416 9.39 20.52 32.50
C ARG A 416 8.27 19.54 32.13
N GLN A 417 7.13 19.61 32.84
CA GLN A 417 5.94 18.83 32.53
C GLN A 417 5.25 19.31 31.24
N GLN A 418 5.13 20.63 31.02
CA GLN A 418 4.59 21.16 29.75
C GLN A 418 5.42 20.75 28.52
N LEU A 419 6.75 20.74 28.63
CA LEU A 419 7.63 20.31 27.54
C LEU A 419 7.58 18.79 27.32
N LEU A 420 7.41 17.98 28.37
CA LEU A 420 7.20 16.54 28.22
C LEU A 420 5.84 16.23 27.57
N ASP A 421 4.78 16.95 27.93
CA ASP A 421 3.44 16.77 27.36
C ASP A 421 3.39 17.16 25.87
N LEU A 422 4.19 18.16 25.46
CA LEU A 422 4.37 18.56 24.05
C LEU A 422 5.10 17.51 23.20
N VAL A 423 5.96 16.69 23.82
CA VAL A 423 6.78 15.69 23.12
C VAL A 423 6.13 14.30 23.13
N LEU A 424 5.29 13.98 24.12
CA LEU A 424 4.74 12.64 24.32
C LEU A 424 3.30 12.43 23.80
N LYS A 425 2.55 13.49 23.44
CA LYS A 425 1.24 13.36 22.79
C LYS A 425 1.35 13.68 21.29
N PRO A 426 1.24 12.69 20.38
CA PRO A 426 1.02 12.99 18.98
C PRO A 426 -0.46 13.35 18.83
N GLN A 427 -0.82 14.61 19.06
CA GLN A 427 -2.08 15.14 18.54
C GLN A 427 -1.85 15.50 17.06
N SER A 428 -2.85 15.24 16.22
CA SER A 428 -2.75 15.51 14.78
C SER A 428 -2.39 16.98 14.55
N LEU A 429 -1.57 17.24 13.53
CA LEU A 429 -1.14 18.59 13.16
C LEU A 429 -2.35 19.53 12.93
N GLU A 430 -3.49 18.97 12.53
CA GLU A 430 -4.78 19.66 12.38
C GLU A 430 -5.36 20.15 13.72
N GLU A 431 -5.26 19.36 14.80
CA GLU A 431 -5.75 19.76 16.13
C GLU A 431 -4.90 20.90 16.73
N GLN A 432 -3.60 20.92 16.43
CA GLN A 432 -2.72 22.04 16.81
C GLN A 432 -3.03 23.29 15.99
N LEU A 433 -3.35 23.13 14.71
CA LEU A 433 -3.71 24.24 13.83
C LEU A 433 -5.06 24.87 14.24
N GLU A 434 -6.07 24.05 14.56
CA GLU A 434 -7.37 24.53 15.03
C GLU A 434 -7.29 25.24 16.39
N ARG A 435 -6.49 24.72 17.33
CA ARG A 435 -6.28 25.39 18.63
C ARG A 435 -5.52 26.71 18.47
N LEU A 436 -4.50 26.75 17.60
CA LEU A 436 -3.80 28.00 17.29
C LEU A 436 -4.71 29.01 16.59
N GLN A 437 -5.57 28.57 15.68
CA GLN A 437 -6.55 29.46 15.04
C GLN A 437 -7.58 29.98 16.04
N ALA A 438 -8.05 29.15 16.98
CA ALA A 438 -8.97 29.55 18.02
C ALA A 438 -8.33 30.53 19.03
N ASP A 439 -7.08 30.31 19.41
CA ASP A 439 -6.34 31.19 20.32
C ASP A 439 -5.99 32.54 19.65
N VAL A 440 -5.63 32.54 18.37
CA VAL A 440 -5.46 33.76 17.57
C VAL A 440 -6.77 34.53 17.46
N GLY A 441 -7.91 33.84 17.29
CA GLY A 441 -9.24 34.47 17.27
C GLY A 441 -9.64 35.09 18.61
N ARG A 442 -9.27 34.48 19.75
CA ARG A 442 -9.51 35.05 21.08
C ARG A 442 -8.62 36.26 21.36
N LEU A 443 -7.36 36.19 20.95
CA LEU A 443 -6.42 37.30 21.10
C LEU A 443 -6.81 38.49 20.22
N SER A 444 -7.31 38.26 19.00
CA SER A 444 -7.80 39.35 18.15
C SER A 444 -9.05 40.02 18.73
N ALA A 445 -9.97 39.25 19.34
CA ALA A 445 -11.13 39.79 20.04
C ALA A 445 -10.74 40.62 21.28
N GLN A 446 -9.79 40.13 22.10
CA GLN A 446 -9.28 40.86 23.26
C GLN A 446 -8.52 42.14 22.87
N LEU A 447 -7.76 42.10 21.77
CA LEU A 447 -7.07 43.28 21.25
C LEU A 447 -8.07 44.32 20.73
N SER A 448 -9.17 43.87 20.11
CA SER A 448 -10.26 44.73 19.65
C SER A 448 -10.97 45.42 20.82
N ASP A 449 -11.24 44.69 21.91
CA ASP A 449 -11.81 45.25 23.14
C ASP A 449 -10.88 46.26 23.83
N LEU A 450 -9.57 46.03 23.80
CA LEU A 450 -8.58 46.96 24.36
C LEU A 450 -8.42 48.23 23.51
N LEU A 451 -8.57 48.12 22.19
CA LEU A 451 -8.53 49.26 21.26
C LEU A 451 -9.84 50.06 21.23
N GLN A 452 -10.96 49.46 21.64
CA GLN A 452 -12.26 50.14 21.78
C GLN A 452 -12.46 50.82 23.14
N ARG A 453 -11.57 50.63 24.12
CA ARG A 453 -11.63 51.35 25.39
C ARG A 453 -11.27 52.83 25.19
N PRO A 454 -12.19 53.78 25.45
CA PRO A 454 -11.90 55.19 25.28
C PRO A 454 -10.82 55.64 26.27
N ALA A 455 -9.89 56.46 25.79
CA ALA A 455 -8.81 57.09 26.55
C ALA A 455 -9.39 58.09 27.55
N GLY A 456 -9.88 57.60 28.69
CA GLY A 456 -10.57 58.41 29.68
C GLY A 456 -10.58 57.77 31.06
N ASP A 457 -9.46 57.17 31.48
CA ASP A 457 -9.21 56.98 32.92
C ASP A 457 -7.71 56.80 33.19
N ARG A 458 -6.98 57.91 33.01
CA ARG A 458 -5.68 58.11 33.63
C ARG A 458 -5.75 59.39 34.46
N GLY A 459 -6.09 59.26 35.73
CA GLY A 459 -5.70 60.23 36.76
C GLY A 459 -6.81 60.70 37.70
N ALA A 460 -6.93 60.05 38.86
CA ALA A 460 -7.19 60.63 40.19
C ALA A 460 -7.30 59.46 41.20
N GLY A 461 -6.64 59.40 42.35
CA GLY A 461 -5.83 60.38 43.05
C GLY A 461 -4.94 59.72 44.12
N GLN A 462 -4.00 60.53 44.57
CA GLN A 462 -3.04 60.28 45.64
C GLN A 462 -3.72 59.93 46.98
N ARG A 463 -3.09 59.05 47.77
CA ARG A 463 -2.61 59.35 49.14
C ARG A 463 -1.83 58.18 49.74
N ALA A 464 -0.66 58.50 50.26
CA ALA A 464 0.09 57.78 51.29
C ALA A 464 0.43 58.82 52.40
N PRO A 465 1.05 58.51 53.56
CA PRO A 465 1.12 57.27 54.37
C PRO A 465 0.90 57.51 55.89
N SER A 466 0.60 56.46 56.68
CA SER A 466 0.88 56.33 58.14
C SER A 466 0.27 54.99 58.61
N GLY A 467 0.95 54.01 59.20
CA GLY A 467 1.68 54.05 60.46
C GLY A 467 0.92 53.21 61.50
N GLY A 468 1.53 52.17 62.08
CA GLY A 468 1.08 51.59 63.36
C GLY A 468 0.64 50.11 63.40
N ARG A 469 1.56 49.28 63.92
CA ARG A 469 1.40 48.25 64.98
C ARG A 469 0.24 47.21 64.99
N ALA A 470 0.71 45.97 65.15
CA ALA A 470 0.32 44.93 66.13
C ALA A 470 -0.84 43.96 65.83
N SER A 471 -0.45 42.68 65.74
CA SER A 471 -1.04 41.40 66.19
C SER A 471 -2.17 41.44 67.24
N PRO A 472 -2.94 40.34 67.45
CA PRO A 472 -2.67 38.93 67.13
C PRO A 472 -3.46 38.33 65.97
#